data_AF-A0A7J9H494-F1
#
_entry.id   AF-A0A7J9H494-F1
#
_cell.length_a   1.000
_cell.length_b   1.000
_cell.length_c   1.000
_cell.angle_alpha   90.00
_cell.angle_beta   90.00
_cell.angle_gamma   90.00
#
_symmetry.space_group_name_H-M   'P 1'
#
loop_
_entity.id
_entity.type
_entity.pdbx_description
1 polymer ?
#
loop_
_entity_poly.entity_id
_entity_poly.type
_entity_poly.pdbx_seq_one_letter_code
_entity_poly.pdbx_strand_id
1 'polypeptide(L)'
;MILSVLKNTHRPVKFWFIKNYLSPPFKDVIPHMAREYGFDYELITYRWPTWLHKQTEKQRIIWAYKILFLDVIFPLSLEKVIFVDADQVVRADMGELYDMDIKGRPLAYTPFCDNNKEMDGYRFWRKGFWRDHLQGKPYHIRFVITFQIVSALYVVDLVKFRETAAGDHLRVFYETLSKDPNSLANLDQA
;
A
#
# COMPACT_ATOMS: atom_id res chain seq x y z
N MET A 1 1.05 -14.34 6.79
CA MET A 1 0.32 -13.76 5.65
C MET A 1 -0.08 -14.78 4.57
N ILE A 2 0.84 -15.35 3.75
CA ILE A 2 0.45 -16.18 2.57
C ILE A 2 -0.49 -17.35 2.91
N LEU A 3 -0.08 -18.21 3.85
CA LEU A 3 -0.86 -19.39 4.23
C LEU A 3 -2.20 -19.04 4.85
N SER A 4 -2.29 -17.92 5.57
CA SER A 4 -3.55 -17.52 6.19
C SER A 4 -4.53 -16.98 5.15
N VAL A 5 -4.07 -16.34 4.06
CA VAL A 5 -4.93 -16.01 2.92
C VAL A 5 -5.45 -17.28 2.25
N LEU A 6 -4.55 -18.21 1.88
CA LEU A 6 -4.92 -19.43 1.15
C LEU A 6 -5.87 -20.35 1.93
N LYS A 7 -5.80 -20.35 3.27
CA LYS A 7 -6.71 -21.13 4.11
C LYS A 7 -8.13 -20.56 4.17
N ASN A 8 -8.30 -19.25 3.94
CA ASN A 8 -9.58 -18.56 4.12
C ASN A 8 -10.24 -18.14 2.80
N THR A 9 -9.61 -18.40 1.64
CA THR A 9 -10.17 -18.08 0.32
C THR A 9 -10.28 -19.32 -0.54
N HIS A 10 -11.37 -19.42 -1.29
CA HIS A 10 -11.59 -20.47 -2.28
C HIS A 10 -11.26 -20.02 -3.71
N ARG A 11 -10.87 -18.76 -3.89
CA ARG A 11 -10.54 -18.18 -5.20
C ARG A 11 -9.08 -18.44 -5.55
N PRO A 12 -8.73 -18.50 -6.85
CA PRO A 12 -7.33 -18.54 -7.25
C PRO A 12 -6.64 -17.24 -6.82
N VAL A 13 -5.50 -17.37 -6.13
CA VAL A 13 -4.71 -16.24 -5.63
C VAL A 13 -3.39 -16.18 -6.35
N LYS A 14 -3.03 -14.97 -6.82
CA LYS A 14 -1.69 -14.67 -7.35
C LYS A 14 -0.99 -13.64 -6.47
N PHE A 15 0.21 -13.99 -5.97
CA PHE A 15 1.02 -13.11 -5.14
C PHE A 15 2.06 -12.34 -5.96
N TRP A 16 2.21 -11.06 -5.66
CA TRP A 16 3.19 -10.20 -6.32
C TRP A 16 4.22 -9.72 -5.29
N PHE A 17 5.50 -9.93 -5.58
CA PHE A 17 6.57 -9.53 -4.67
C PHE A 17 7.61 -8.62 -5.34
N ILE A 18 8.10 -7.63 -4.59
CA ILE A 18 9.14 -6.73 -5.07
C ILE A 18 10.51 -7.41 -4.94
N LYS A 19 11.08 -7.82 -6.09
CA LYS A 19 12.29 -8.66 -6.18
C LYS A 19 13.49 -8.12 -5.40
N ASN A 20 13.65 -6.80 -5.33
CA ASN A 20 14.85 -6.15 -4.78
C ASN A 20 14.93 -6.25 -3.25
N TYR A 21 13.80 -6.46 -2.56
CA TYR A 21 13.74 -6.46 -1.09
C TYR A 21 13.57 -7.84 -0.48
N LEU A 22 13.46 -8.88 -1.32
CA LEU A 22 13.44 -10.27 -0.87
C LEU A 22 14.85 -10.82 -0.66
N SER A 23 15.03 -11.54 0.44
CA SER A 23 16.28 -12.27 0.72
C SER A 23 16.46 -13.44 -0.26
N PRO A 24 17.70 -13.82 -0.61
CA PRO A 24 17.96 -14.98 -1.47
C PRO A 24 17.30 -16.27 -0.96
N PRO A 25 17.38 -16.62 0.35
CA PRO A 25 16.72 -17.83 0.86
C PRO A 25 15.21 -17.84 0.62
N PHE A 26 14.55 -16.68 0.73
CA PHE A 26 13.11 -16.61 0.48
C PHE A 26 12.78 -16.80 -1.00
N LYS A 27 13.61 -16.27 -1.92
CA LYS A 27 13.44 -16.48 -3.36
C LYS A 27 13.56 -17.96 -3.75
N ASP A 28 14.41 -18.71 -3.04
CA ASP A 28 14.57 -20.14 -3.27
C ASP A 28 13.38 -20.94 -2.74
N VAL A 29 12.74 -20.49 -1.65
CA VAL A 29 11.61 -21.19 -1.00
C VAL A 29 10.25 -20.93 -1.67
N ILE A 30 9.98 -19.72 -2.19
CA ILE A 30 8.68 -19.38 -2.81
C ILE A 30 8.25 -20.39 -3.90
N PRO A 31 9.10 -20.84 -4.84
CA PRO A 31 8.70 -21.83 -5.85
C PRO A 31 8.26 -23.17 -5.25
N HIS A 32 8.82 -23.57 -4.11
CA HIS A 32 8.39 -24.78 -3.41
C HIS A 32 7.04 -24.56 -2.72
N MET A 33 6.87 -23.41 -2.06
CA MET A 33 5.58 -23.05 -1.45
C MET A 33 4.46 -22.93 -2.49
N ALA A 34 4.72 -22.33 -3.66
CA ALA A 34 3.75 -22.18 -4.74
C ALA A 34 3.23 -23.55 -5.24
N ARG A 35 4.13 -24.54 -5.37
CA ARG A 35 3.77 -25.89 -5.78
C ARG A 35 3.02 -26.67 -4.70
N GLU A 36 3.41 -26.51 -3.44
CA GLU A 36 2.80 -27.22 -2.31
C GLU A 36 1.40 -26.68 -1.99
N TYR A 37 1.23 -25.36 -2.01
CA TYR A 37 -0.02 -24.69 -1.63
C TYR A 37 -0.89 -24.26 -2.82
N GLY A 38 -0.42 -24.49 -4.05
CA GLY A 38 -1.21 -24.27 -5.27
C GLY A 38 -1.56 -22.80 -5.56
N PHE A 39 -0.57 -21.90 -5.48
CA PHE A 39 -0.77 -20.48 -5.81
C PHE A 39 0.23 -20.00 -6.87
N ASP A 40 -0.19 -19.00 -7.64
CA ASP A 40 0.70 -18.34 -8.61
C ASP A 40 1.46 -17.19 -7.95
N TYR A 41 2.66 -16.92 -8.43
CA TYR A 41 3.40 -15.74 -7.99
C TYR A 41 4.19 -15.11 -9.12
N GLU A 42 4.51 -13.83 -8.94
CA GLU A 42 5.37 -13.10 -9.86
C GLU A 42 6.27 -12.11 -9.12
N LEU A 43 7.53 -12.04 -9.55
CA LEU A 43 8.52 -11.14 -8.98
C LEU A 43 8.62 -9.90 -9.85
N ILE A 44 8.10 -8.78 -9.34
CA ILE A 44 8.11 -7.50 -10.03
C ILE A 44 9.26 -6.62 -9.54
N THR A 45 9.71 -5.75 -10.42
CA THR A 45 10.75 -4.76 -10.10
C THR A 45 10.58 -3.55 -11.00
N TYR A 46 10.84 -2.39 -10.43
CA TYR A 46 10.89 -1.14 -11.16
C TYR A 46 12.14 -0.39 -10.71
N ARG A 47 12.82 0.26 -11.64
CA ARG A 47 14.01 1.05 -11.31
C ARG A 47 13.58 2.45 -10.88
N TRP A 48 14.12 2.92 -9.77
CA TRP A 48 13.90 4.29 -9.32
C TRP A 48 14.29 5.30 -10.42
N PRO A 49 13.39 6.18 -10.88
CA PRO A 49 13.68 7.14 -11.93
C PRO A 49 14.78 8.13 -11.54
N THR A 50 15.60 8.56 -12.50
CA THR A 50 16.72 9.47 -12.22
C THR A 50 16.28 10.87 -11.78
N TRP A 51 15.10 11.31 -12.22
CA TRP A 51 14.54 12.62 -11.93
C TRP A 51 13.80 12.73 -10.60
N LEU A 52 13.46 11.60 -9.97
CA LEU A 52 12.71 11.55 -8.72
C LEU A 52 13.68 11.55 -7.53
N HIS A 53 13.45 12.43 -6.57
CA HIS A 53 14.31 12.58 -5.38
C HIS A 53 14.53 11.25 -4.67
N LYS A 54 15.80 10.84 -4.55
CA LYS A 54 16.17 9.53 -3.99
C LYS A 54 16.18 9.59 -2.48
N GLN A 55 15.66 8.54 -1.85
CA GLN A 55 15.84 8.30 -0.42
C GLN A 55 17.14 7.52 -0.19
N THR A 56 17.86 7.86 0.88
CA THR A 56 19.08 7.16 1.32
C THR A 56 18.76 5.98 2.24
N GLU A 57 17.72 6.12 3.06
CA GLU A 57 17.31 5.10 4.02
C GLU A 57 16.49 3.99 3.36
N LYS A 58 16.91 2.74 3.54
CA LYS A 58 16.28 1.55 2.96
C LYS A 58 14.78 1.46 3.28
N GLN A 59 14.38 1.83 4.50
CA GLN A 59 12.99 1.78 4.94
C GLN A 59 12.11 2.78 4.18
N ARG A 60 12.56 4.03 4.01
CA ARG A 60 11.83 5.05 3.22
C ARG A 60 11.74 4.66 1.75
N ILE A 61 12.76 4.01 1.21
CA ILE A 61 12.69 3.47 -0.15
C ILE A 61 11.58 2.41 -0.23
N ILE A 62 11.53 1.44 0.69
CA ILE A 62 10.48 0.40 0.70
C ILE A 62 9.09 1.04 0.75
N TRP A 63 8.88 2.03 1.62
CA TRP A 63 7.63 2.78 1.71
C TRP A 63 7.24 3.45 0.39
N ALA A 64 8.20 4.05 -0.31
CA ALA A 64 7.94 4.69 -1.59
C ALA A 64 7.53 3.69 -2.67
N TYR A 65 8.15 2.50 -2.68
CA TYR A 65 7.74 1.43 -3.59
C TYR A 65 6.33 0.90 -3.33
N LYS A 66 5.80 1.02 -2.10
CA LYS A 66 4.42 0.64 -1.82
C LYS A 66 3.42 1.54 -2.56
N ILE A 67 3.74 2.81 -2.83
CA ILE A 67 2.74 3.79 -3.29
C ILE A 67 3.06 4.46 -4.63
N LEU A 68 4.31 4.87 -4.88
CA LEU A 68 4.66 5.76 -6.00
C LEU A 68 4.68 5.09 -7.38
N PHE A 69 4.75 3.75 -7.42
CA PHE A 69 4.96 3.00 -8.65
C PHE A 69 3.85 1.99 -8.95
N LEU A 70 2.70 2.08 -8.28
CA LEU A 70 1.58 1.14 -8.44
C LEU A 70 1.06 1.07 -9.89
N ASP A 71 1.06 2.17 -10.62
CA ASP A 71 0.69 2.26 -12.03
C ASP A 71 1.64 1.52 -12.98
N VAL A 72 2.95 1.54 -12.70
CA VAL A 72 4.02 1.07 -13.61
C VAL A 72 4.64 -0.27 -13.24
N ILE A 73 4.57 -0.68 -11.96
CA ILE A 73 5.24 -1.89 -11.48
C ILE A 73 4.48 -3.17 -11.88
N PHE A 74 3.18 -3.07 -12.14
CA PHE A 74 2.31 -4.17 -12.52
C PHE A 74 2.01 -4.15 -14.03
N PRO A 75 1.76 -5.32 -14.65
CA PRO A 75 1.37 -5.38 -16.06
C PRO A 75 0.03 -4.67 -16.31
N LEU A 76 -0.17 -4.21 -17.55
CA LEU A 76 -1.38 -3.49 -17.96
C LEU A 76 -2.65 -4.36 -17.88
N SER A 77 -2.51 -5.68 -18.02
CA SER A 77 -3.61 -6.64 -17.91
C SER A 77 -4.12 -6.82 -16.47
N LEU A 78 -3.44 -6.29 -15.46
CA LEU A 78 -3.87 -6.38 -14.07
C LEU A 78 -4.78 -5.21 -13.73
N GLU A 79 -6.02 -5.52 -13.33
CA GLU A 79 -7.07 -4.53 -13.08
C GLU A 79 -7.09 -4.03 -11.63
N LYS A 80 -6.87 -4.91 -10.65
CA LYS A 80 -6.98 -4.59 -9.22
C LYS A 80 -5.97 -5.37 -8.40
N VAL A 81 -5.41 -4.73 -7.37
CA VAL A 81 -4.42 -5.30 -6.45
C VAL A 81 -4.81 -4.96 -5.02
N ILE A 82 -4.51 -5.89 -4.10
CA ILE A 82 -4.65 -5.67 -2.66
C ILE A 82 -3.26 -5.77 -2.04
N PHE A 83 -2.87 -4.73 -1.30
CA PHE A 83 -1.65 -4.74 -0.52
C PHE A 83 -1.96 -5.26 0.88
N VAL A 84 -1.13 -6.18 1.37
CA VAL A 84 -1.21 -6.76 2.71
C VAL A 84 0.20 -6.77 3.30
N ASP A 85 0.39 -6.16 4.47
CA ASP A 85 1.68 -6.20 5.17
C ASP A 85 2.07 -7.64 5.56
N ALA A 86 3.37 -7.92 5.57
CA ALA A 86 3.90 -9.28 5.70
C ALA A 86 3.64 -9.92 7.08
N ASP A 87 3.49 -9.11 8.11
CA ASP A 87 3.22 -9.52 9.49
C ASP A 87 1.73 -9.81 9.76
N GLN A 88 0.85 -9.55 8.79
CA GLN A 88 -0.59 -9.76 8.98
C GLN A 88 -1.02 -11.22 8.94
N VAL A 89 -2.09 -11.50 9.69
CA VAL A 89 -2.82 -12.76 9.69
C VAL A 89 -4.26 -12.50 9.23
N VAL A 90 -4.55 -12.91 8.00
CA VAL A 90 -5.89 -12.82 7.41
C VAL A 90 -6.77 -13.98 7.89
N ARG A 91 -7.99 -13.68 8.34
CA ARG A 91 -9.01 -14.66 8.78
C ARG A 91 -10.31 -14.62 7.97
N ALA A 92 -10.44 -13.65 7.07
CA ALA A 92 -11.60 -13.47 6.21
C ALA A 92 -11.23 -13.80 4.75
N ASP A 93 -12.23 -13.98 3.90
CA ASP A 93 -11.99 -14.17 2.47
C ASP A 93 -11.54 -12.85 1.82
N MET A 94 -10.33 -12.83 1.27
CA MET A 94 -9.80 -11.67 0.54
C MET A 94 -10.61 -11.36 -0.73
N GLY A 95 -11.41 -12.32 -1.23
CA GLY A 95 -12.36 -12.10 -2.31
C GLY A 95 -13.39 -11.01 -2.00
N GLU A 96 -13.84 -10.90 -0.75
CA GLU A 96 -14.78 -9.83 -0.34
C GLU A 96 -14.14 -8.44 -0.51
N LEU A 97 -12.86 -8.31 -0.18
CA LEU A 97 -12.13 -7.07 -0.32
C LEU A 97 -11.83 -6.74 -1.79
N TYR A 98 -11.64 -7.78 -2.62
CA TYR A 98 -11.50 -7.61 -4.07
C TYR A 98 -12.79 -7.11 -4.74
N ASP A 99 -13.93 -7.62 -4.31
CA ASP A 99 -15.26 -7.27 -4.86
C ASP A 99 -15.84 -5.99 -4.26
N MET A 100 -15.22 -5.45 -3.20
CA MET A 100 -15.68 -4.24 -2.53
C MET A 100 -15.80 -3.07 -3.51
N ASP A 101 -16.98 -2.44 -3.52
CA ASP A 101 -17.21 -1.21 -4.28
C ASP A 101 -16.53 -0.02 -3.59
N ILE A 102 -15.46 0.47 -4.21
CA ILE A 102 -14.70 1.63 -3.76
C ILE A 102 -15.22 2.96 -4.36
N LYS A 103 -16.45 2.96 -4.90
CA LYS A 103 -17.20 4.13 -5.40
C LYS A 103 -16.44 4.92 -6.46
N GLY A 104 -15.81 4.19 -7.40
CA GLY A 104 -15.03 4.76 -8.50
C GLY A 104 -13.75 5.49 -8.08
N ARG A 105 -13.26 5.26 -6.85
CA ARG A 105 -11.98 5.82 -6.38
C ARG A 105 -10.83 4.89 -6.74
N PRO A 106 -9.62 5.42 -7.01
CA PRO A 106 -8.48 4.58 -7.38
C PRO A 106 -7.84 3.82 -6.20
N LEU A 107 -8.08 4.27 -4.96
CA LEU A 107 -7.51 3.70 -3.74
C LEU A 107 -8.56 3.63 -2.63
N ALA A 108 -8.51 2.58 -1.82
CA ALA A 108 -9.28 2.43 -0.59
C ALA A 108 -8.42 1.90 0.56
N TYR A 109 -8.53 2.56 1.72
CA TYR A 109 -7.73 2.29 2.92
C TYR A 109 -8.60 1.97 4.12
N THR A 110 -8.08 1.18 5.05
CA THR A 110 -8.72 0.92 6.34
C THR A 110 -8.52 2.07 7.33
N PRO A 111 -9.56 2.52 8.03
CA PRO A 111 -9.40 3.61 8.98
C PRO A 111 -8.70 3.19 10.28
N PHE A 112 -8.04 4.14 10.97
CA PHE A 112 -7.56 3.95 12.34
C PHE A 112 -8.73 3.65 13.28
N CYS A 113 -8.54 2.67 14.16
CA CYS A 113 -9.50 2.31 15.20
C CYS A 113 -9.63 3.44 16.23
N ASP A 114 -10.87 3.79 16.59
CA ASP A 114 -11.17 4.79 17.62
C ASP A 114 -11.82 4.21 18.88
N ASN A 115 -11.95 2.89 18.97
CA ASN A 115 -12.67 2.17 20.03
C ASN A 115 -12.05 2.29 21.44
N ASN A 116 -10.74 2.51 21.56
CA ASN A 116 -10.07 2.56 22.86
C ASN A 116 -9.80 4.00 23.33
N LYS A 117 -10.61 4.50 24.28
CA LYS A 117 -10.52 5.87 24.84
C LYS A 117 -9.22 6.13 25.61
N GLU A 118 -8.60 5.11 26.20
CA GLU A 118 -7.33 5.26 26.93
C GLU A 118 -6.18 5.67 25.98
N MET A 119 -6.32 5.36 24.70
CA MET A 119 -5.34 5.68 23.66
C MET A 119 -5.53 7.08 23.05
N ASP A 120 -6.55 7.85 23.46
CA ASP A 120 -6.83 9.18 22.91
C ASP A 120 -5.66 10.16 23.09
N GLY A 121 -4.82 9.96 24.11
CA GLY A 121 -3.59 10.74 24.32
C GLY A 121 -2.60 10.65 23.16
N TYR A 122 -2.48 9.48 22.53
CA TYR A 122 -1.56 9.17 21.44
C TYR A 122 -2.13 9.46 20.03
N ARG A 123 -3.41 9.84 19.93
CA ARG A 123 -4.07 10.17 18.66
C ARG A 123 -3.68 11.56 18.19
N PHE A 124 -2.44 11.69 17.73
CA PHE A 124 -1.88 12.95 17.27
C PHE A 124 -2.69 13.56 16.10
N TRP A 125 -3.39 12.75 15.29
CA TRP A 125 -4.27 13.21 14.21
C TRP A 125 -5.53 13.96 14.67
N ARG A 126 -5.90 13.86 15.95
CA ARG A 126 -7.02 14.63 16.54
C ARG A 126 -6.61 16.00 17.09
N LYS A 127 -5.32 16.36 17.03
CA LYS A 127 -4.76 17.59 17.63
C LYS A 127 -3.94 18.40 16.61
N GLY A 128 -3.86 19.71 16.82
CA GLY A 128 -2.98 20.63 16.08
C GLY A 128 -3.22 20.62 14.56
N PHE A 129 -2.12 20.65 13.80
CA PHE A 129 -2.10 20.72 12.34
C PHE A 129 -3.04 19.71 11.67
N TRP A 130 -3.04 18.45 12.14
CA TRP A 130 -3.82 17.38 11.51
C TRP A 130 -5.33 17.61 11.59
N ARG A 131 -5.83 18.05 12.74
CA ARG A 131 -7.26 18.32 12.91
C ARG A 131 -7.74 19.41 11.94
N ASP A 132 -6.95 20.47 11.81
CA ASP A 132 -7.28 21.62 10.99
C ASP A 132 -7.14 21.29 9.48
N HIS A 133 -6.17 20.44 9.12
CA HIS A 133 -5.98 19.94 7.76
C HIS A 133 -7.05 18.95 7.32
N LEU A 134 -7.53 18.08 8.22
CA LEU A 134 -8.52 17.03 7.92
C LEU A 134 -9.96 17.55 7.80
N GLN A 135 -10.27 18.73 8.36
CA GLN A 135 -11.57 19.40 8.23
C GLN A 135 -12.78 18.49 8.49
N GLY A 136 -12.72 17.70 9.56
CA GLY A 136 -13.81 16.81 9.98
C GLY A 136 -13.94 15.51 9.18
N LYS A 137 -13.08 15.28 8.18
CA LYS A 137 -12.97 13.96 7.56
C LYS A 137 -12.23 13.02 8.51
N PRO A 138 -12.59 11.73 8.55
CA PRO A 138 -11.73 10.75 9.19
C PRO A 138 -10.33 10.92 8.65
N TYR A 139 -9.34 10.83 9.53
CA TYR A 139 -8.02 10.41 9.08
C TYR A 139 -8.25 9.21 8.16
N HIS A 140 -7.71 9.22 6.94
CA HIS A 140 -8.00 8.32 5.80
C HIS A 140 -9.05 8.70 4.74
N ILE A 141 -9.89 9.73 4.91
CA ILE A 141 -10.81 10.14 3.81
C ILE A 141 -10.44 11.53 3.31
N ARG A 142 -9.47 11.62 2.38
CA ARG A 142 -9.51 12.66 1.35
C ARG A 142 -9.08 12.07 0.01
N PHE A 143 -9.95 12.29 -0.98
CA PHE A 143 -9.63 12.30 -2.41
C PHE A 143 -8.19 12.79 -2.61
N VAL A 144 -7.35 11.94 -3.21
CA VAL A 144 -6.03 12.26 -3.78
C VAL A 144 -5.17 13.15 -2.86
N ILE A 145 -4.28 12.47 -2.13
CA ILE A 145 -3.03 13.02 -1.57
C ILE A 145 -3.29 14.04 -0.47
N THR A 146 -3.48 13.52 0.74
CA THR A 146 -2.85 14.07 1.95
C THR A 146 -3.20 13.20 3.17
N PHE A 147 -2.17 12.58 3.73
CA PHE A 147 -1.93 12.44 5.15
C PHE A 147 -2.50 11.28 5.98
N GLN A 148 -1.57 10.35 6.16
CA GLN A 148 -1.24 9.43 7.23
C GLN A 148 -2.19 8.24 7.47
N ILE A 149 -1.82 7.18 6.75
CA ILE A 149 -2.47 5.90 6.54
C ILE A 149 -1.93 4.84 7.54
N VAL A 150 -2.75 3.88 8.00
CA VAL A 150 -2.20 2.57 8.39
C VAL A 150 -1.95 1.82 7.08
N SER A 151 -0.76 1.95 6.50
CA SER A 151 -0.39 1.41 5.19
C SER A 151 -0.34 -0.13 5.13
N ALA A 152 -0.95 -0.81 6.09
CA ALA A 152 -0.86 -2.25 6.28
C ALA A 152 -1.87 -3.05 5.44
N LEU A 153 -2.99 -2.44 5.05
CA LEU A 153 -4.00 -3.06 4.19
C LEU A 153 -4.68 -1.99 3.32
N TYR A 154 -4.63 -2.15 2.00
CA TYR A 154 -5.36 -1.28 1.08
C TYR A 154 -5.64 -1.93 -0.28
N VAL A 155 -6.65 -1.43 -0.96
CA VAL A 155 -7.07 -1.86 -2.29
C VAL A 155 -6.73 -0.78 -3.31
N VAL A 156 -6.20 -1.22 -4.45
CA VAL A 156 -5.85 -0.38 -5.59
C VAL A 156 -6.63 -0.87 -6.80
N ASP A 157 -7.45 0.00 -7.36
CA ASP A 157 -8.02 -0.21 -8.69
C ASP A 157 -7.03 0.38 -9.71
N LEU A 158 -6.24 -0.49 -10.34
CA LEU A 158 -5.18 -0.10 -11.27
C LEU A 158 -5.72 0.52 -12.55
N VAL A 159 -6.91 0.09 -13.01
CA VAL A 159 -7.56 0.70 -14.17
C VAL A 159 -7.83 2.16 -13.85
N LYS A 160 -8.51 2.41 -12.73
CA LYS A 160 -8.86 3.78 -12.35
C LYS A 160 -7.64 4.61 -11.97
N PHE A 161 -6.67 4.01 -11.27
CA PHE A 161 -5.45 4.67 -10.85
C PHE A 161 -4.63 5.18 -12.05
N ARG A 162 -4.57 4.39 -13.13
CA ARG A 162 -3.92 4.78 -14.39
C ARG A 162 -4.75 5.80 -15.16
N GLU A 163 -6.07 5.62 -15.28
CA GLU A 163 -6.97 6.58 -15.95
C GLU A 163 -6.88 7.98 -15.35
N THR A 164 -6.81 8.08 -14.02
CA THR A 164 -6.75 9.37 -13.32
C THR A 164 -5.34 9.91 -13.15
N ALA A 165 -4.32 9.27 -13.75
CA ALA A 165 -2.91 9.62 -13.58
C ALA A 165 -2.48 9.80 -12.11
N ALA A 166 -3.07 8.99 -11.20
CA ALA A 166 -2.89 9.18 -9.76
C ALA A 166 -1.42 8.98 -9.33
N GLY A 167 -0.70 8.07 -10.00
CA GLY A 167 0.72 7.84 -9.77
C GLY A 167 1.60 9.06 -10.07
N ASP A 168 1.32 9.78 -11.15
CA ASP A 168 2.08 10.98 -11.52
C ASP A 168 1.82 12.11 -10.52
N HIS A 169 0.56 12.32 -10.12
CA HIS A 169 0.24 13.25 -9.05
C HIS A 169 1.03 12.91 -7.77
N LEU A 170 0.98 11.65 -7.32
CA LEU A 170 1.73 11.20 -6.14
C LEU A 170 3.22 11.51 -6.21
N ARG A 171 3.86 11.29 -7.37
CA ARG A 171 5.28 11.59 -7.57
C ARG A 171 5.58 13.09 -7.53
N VAL A 172 4.73 13.94 -8.11
CA VAL A 172 4.89 15.40 -8.08
C VAL A 172 4.77 15.94 -6.65
N PHE A 173 3.78 15.46 -5.89
CA PHE A 173 3.65 15.83 -4.49
C PHE A 173 4.81 15.33 -3.65
N TYR A 174 5.23 14.08 -3.87
CA TYR A 174 6.42 13.53 -3.23
C TYR A 174 7.66 14.38 -3.51
N GLU A 175 7.94 14.74 -4.77
CA GLU A 175 9.11 15.55 -5.16
C GLU A 175 9.12 16.92 -4.48
N THR A 176 7.94 17.49 -4.24
CA THR A 176 7.79 18.78 -3.56
C THR A 176 8.07 18.63 -2.06
N LEU A 177 7.50 17.61 -1.43
CA LEU A 177 7.57 17.39 0.02
C LEU A 177 8.88 16.75 0.47
N SER A 178 9.50 15.90 -0.36
CA SER A 178 10.69 15.12 0.00
C SER A 178 11.97 15.94 0.14
N LYS A 179 11.94 17.21 -0.27
CA LYS A 179 13.06 18.15 -0.13
C LYS A 179 13.28 18.57 1.32
N ASP A 180 12.24 18.54 2.14
CA ASP A 180 12.36 18.73 3.59
C ASP A 180 12.56 17.36 4.27
N PRO A 181 13.70 17.10 4.93
CA PRO A 181 13.94 15.84 5.63
C PRO A 181 12.95 15.56 6.76
N ASN A 182 12.38 16.61 7.38
CA ASN A 182 11.41 16.48 8.47
C ASN A 182 9.98 16.25 7.98
N SER A 183 9.76 16.43 6.67
CA SER A 183 8.51 16.09 6.02
C SER A 183 8.43 14.58 5.75
N LEU A 184 7.21 14.07 5.57
CA LEU A 184 6.94 12.65 5.29
C LEU A 184 7.51 11.70 6.35
N ALA A 185 7.17 11.94 7.63
CA ALA A 185 7.64 11.12 8.76
C ALA A 185 7.48 9.61 8.48
N ASN A 186 6.33 9.21 7.92
CA ASN A 186 6.09 7.89 7.36
C ASN A 186 5.61 8.05 5.92
N LEU A 187 6.45 7.79 4.91
CA LEU A 187 6.19 8.16 3.52
C LEU A 187 5.06 7.36 2.85
N ASP A 188 4.86 6.10 3.23
CA ASP A 188 3.73 5.29 2.77
C ASP A 188 2.42 5.65 3.48
N GLN A 189 2.48 6.56 4.45
CA GLN A 189 1.36 7.01 5.23
C GLN A 189 1.02 8.47 4.91
N ALA A 190 1.97 9.39 5.04
CA ALA A 190 1.84 10.84 4.92
C ALA A 190 1.56 11.31 3.48
#